data_AF-A0A2C9CAD9-F1
#
_entry.id   AF-A0A2C9CAD9-F1
#
_cell.length_a   1.000
_cell.length_b   1.000
_cell.length_c   1.000
_cell.angle_alpha   90.00
_cell.angle_beta   90.00
_cell.angle_gamma   90.00
#
_symmetry.space_group_name_H-M   'P 1'
#
loop_
_entity.id
_entity.type
_entity.pdbx_description
1 polymer ?
#
loop_
_entity_poly.entity_id
_entity_poly.type
_entity_poly.pdbx_seq_one_letter_code
_entity_poly.pdbx_strand_id
1 'polypeptide(L)' 'MKLSDVLAKEHIIINLYGMNKFEVLEKMVKVTKSSAKVVDEVDLLEKVITREKIKSTGIGGGIGIPHAQTLA' A
#
# COMPACT_ATOMS: atom_id res chain seq x y z
N MET A 1 -2.87 -7.33 -18.85
CA MET A 1 -3.38 -6.19 -18.07
C MET A 1 -2.24 -5.21 -17.91
N LYS A 2 -2.42 -3.95 -18.31
CA LYS A 2 -1.46 -2.88 -18.10
C LYS A 2 -1.65 -2.30 -16.69
N LEU A 3 -0.61 -1.72 -16.10
CA LEU A 3 -0.73 -1.05 -14.80
C LEU A 3 -1.77 0.08 -14.85
N SER A 4 -1.83 0.80 -15.97
CA SER A 4 -2.82 1.84 -16.23
C SER A 4 -4.27 1.36 -16.17
N ASP A 5 -4.51 0.05 -16.30
CA ASP A 5 -5.87 -0.52 -16.28
C ASP A 5 -6.37 -0.70 -14.83
N VAL A 6 -5.48 -0.67 -13.83
CA VAL A 6 -5.80 -0.91 -12.42
C VAL A 6 -5.42 0.24 -11.49
N LEU A 7 -4.62 1.19 -11.96
CA LEU A 7 -4.17 2.35 -11.19
C LEU A 7 -5.03 3.57 -11.51
N ALA A 8 -5.94 3.91 -10.59
CA ALA A 8 -6.76 5.11 -10.68
C ALA A 8 -5.98 6.34 -10.19
N LYS A 9 -6.24 7.53 -10.77
CA LYS A 9 -5.52 8.77 -10.41
C LYS A 9 -5.72 9.14 -8.95
N GLU A 10 -6.88 8.83 -8.42
CA GLU A 10 -7.30 9.11 -7.05
C GLU A 10 -6.50 8.27 -6.04
N HIS A 11 -5.83 7.21 -6.48
CA HIS A 11 -5.00 6.33 -5.66
C HIS A 11 -3.49 6.65 -5.78
N ILE A 12 -3.14 7.80 -6.36
CA ILE A 12 -1.75 8.25 -6.53
C ILE A 12 -1.48 9.41 -5.58
N ILE A 13 -0.45 9.26 -4.74
CA ILE A 13 0.09 10.36 -3.92
C ILE A 13 1.48 10.71 -4.45
N ILE A 14 1.66 11.97 -4.82
CA ILE A 14 2.97 12.54 -5.15
C ILE A 14 3.51 13.27 -3.91
N ASN A 15 4.82 13.26 -3.72
CA ASN A 15 5.50 13.91 -2.58
C ASN A 15 4.98 13.41 -1.22
N LEU A 16 4.72 12.10 -1.14
CA LEU A 16 4.32 11.47 0.11
C LEU A 16 5.47 11.59 1.14
N TYR A 17 5.20 12.33 2.21
CA TYR A 17 6.12 12.48 3.33
C TYR A 17 5.69 11.58 4.50
N GLY A 18 6.67 11.02 5.21
CA GLY A 18 6.46 10.33 6.49
C GLY A 18 7.79 10.24 7.25
N MET A 19 7.72 10.29 8.57
CA MET A 19 8.91 10.24 9.43
C MET A 19 9.46 8.84 9.62
N ASN A 20 8.61 7.83 9.39
CA ASN A 20 8.99 6.43 9.51
C ASN A 20 8.18 5.55 8.55
N LYS A 21 8.59 4.29 8.41
CA LYS A 21 7.98 3.33 7.49
C LYS A 21 6.49 3.09 7.77
N PHE A 22 6.10 2.98 9.04
CA PHE A 22 4.71 2.71 9.42
C PHE A 22 3.78 3.84 8.96
N GLU A 23 4.18 5.09 9.20
CA GLU A 23 3.41 6.28 8.79
C GLU A 23 3.24 6.34 7.26
N VAL A 24 4.29 5.98 6.50
CA VAL A 24 4.21 5.89 5.03
C VAL A 24 3.24 4.80 4.60
N LEU A 25 3.30 3.60 5.21
CA LEU A 25 2.40 2.49 4.89
C LEU A 25 0.94 2.83 5.20
N GLU A 26 0.67 3.47 6.33
CA GLU A 26 -0.68 3.94 6.69
C GLU A 26 -1.23 4.91 5.64
N LYS A 27 -0.44 5.92 5.25
CA LYS A 27 -0.85 6.88 4.21
C LYS A 27 -1.04 6.21 2.84
N MET A 28 -0.21 5.23 2.50
CA MET A 28 -0.36 4.44 1.27
C MET A 28 -1.65 3.61 1.28
N VAL A 29 -2.00 2.95 2.38
CA VAL A 29 -3.25 2.20 2.47
C VAL A 29 -4.45 3.13 2.39
N LYS A 30 -4.40 4.27 3.10
CA LYS A 30 -5.48 5.26 3.14
C LYS A 30 -5.86 5.81 1.77
N VAL A 31 -4.91 6.00 0.84
CA VAL A 31 -5.22 6.46 -0.52
C VAL A 31 -6.06 5.45 -1.30
N THR A 32 -5.93 4.16 -0.97
CA THR A 32 -6.64 3.08 -1.67
C THR A 32 -8.04 2.83 -1.13
N LYS A 33 -8.45 3.51 -0.04
CA LYS A 33 -9.73 3.33 0.64
C LYS A 33 -10.95 3.50 -0.27
N SER A 34 -10.89 4.37 -1.27
CA SER A 34 -12.00 4.59 -2.21
C SER A 34 -12.15 3.47 -3.24
N SER A 35 -11.22 2.51 -3.27
CA SER A 35 -11.31 1.33 -4.13
C SER A 35 -12.34 0.36 -3.57
N ALA A 36 -13.29 -0.07 -4.41
CA ALA A 36 -14.23 -1.14 -4.07
C ALA A 36 -13.54 -2.50 -3.75
N LYS A 37 -12.24 -2.62 -4.05
CA LYS A 37 -11.42 -3.81 -3.72
C LYS A 37 -10.90 -3.79 -2.28
N VAL A 38 -10.95 -2.66 -1.59
CA VAL A 38 -10.53 -2.53 -0.19
C VAL A 38 -11.76 -2.61 0.68
N VAL A 39 -12.03 -3.81 1.20
CA VAL A 39 -13.21 -4.08 2.04
C VAL A 39 -12.99 -3.61 3.47
N ASP A 40 -11.77 -3.80 3.99
CA ASP A 40 -11.37 -3.40 5.33
C ASP A 40 -9.97 -2.75 5.29
N GLU A 41 -9.94 -1.43 5.49
CA GLU A 41 -8.71 -0.63 5.49
C GLU A 41 -7.79 -0.98 6.67
N VAL A 42 -8.37 -1.32 7.83
CA VAL A 42 -7.63 -1.62 9.05
C VAL A 42 -6.96 -2.99 8.93
N ASP A 43 -7.69 -4.00 8.47
CA ASP A 43 -7.14 -5.33 8.16
C ASP A 43 -6.05 -5.25 7.09
N LEU A 44 -6.29 -4.46 6.03
CA LEU A 44 -5.29 -4.27 4.97
C LEU A 44 -3.99 -3.68 5.53
N LEU A 45 -4.07 -2.62 6.34
CA LEU A 45 -2.90 -2.01 6.95
C LEU A 45 -2.16 -3.00 7.87
N GLU A 46 -2.87 -3.69 8.76
CA GLU A 46 -2.28 -4.66 9.67
C GLU A 46 -1.54 -5.78 8.91
N LYS A 47 -2.13 -6.29 7.84
CA LYS A 47 -1.52 -7.33 7.02
C LYS A 47 -0.34 -6.83 6.20
N VAL A 48 -0.39 -5.61 5.65
CA VAL A 48 0.75 -5.00 4.95
C VAL A 48 1.94 -4.84 5.91
N ILE A 49 1.70 -4.38 7.14
CA ILE A 49 2.75 -4.27 8.16
C ILE A 49 3.29 -5.64 8.53
N THR A 50 2.42 -6.62 8.73
CA THR A 50 2.82 -7.99 9.04
C THR A 50 3.68 -8.58 7.93
N ARG A 51 3.30 -8.35 6.66
CA ARG A 51 4.08 -8.80 5.50
C ARG A 51 5.45 -8.13 5.44
N GLU A 52 5.52 -6.82 5.70
CA GLU A 52 6.79 -6.06 5.70
C GLU A 52 7.74 -6.50 6.83
N LYS A 53 7.20 -6.93 7.98
CA LYS A 53 7.99 -7.44 9.13
C LYS A 53 8.69 -8.78 8.84
N ILE A 54 8.09 -9.65 8.02
CA ILE A 54 8.71 -10.95 7.66
C ILE A 54 10.02 -10.71 6.89
N LYS A 55 9.96 -9.84 5.89
CA LYS A 55 11.09 -9.38 5.08
C LYS A 55 10.64 -8.15 4.32
N SER A 56 11.53 -7.17 4.19
CA SER A 56 11.21 -5.95 3.47
C SER A 56 10.69 -6.24 2.06
N THR A 57 9.66 -5.50 1.67
CA THR A 57 9.10 -5.49 0.30
C THR A 57 9.84 -4.52 -0.63
N GLY A 58 10.96 -3.94 -0.18
CA GLY A 58 11.90 -3.22 -1.01
C GLY A 58 12.56 -4.14 -2.02
N ILE A 59 12.53 -3.76 -3.30
CA ILE A 59 13.14 -4.54 -4.40
C ILE A 59 14.49 -3.96 -4.85
N GLY A 60 14.94 -2.86 -4.23
CA GLY A 60 16.16 -2.14 -4.60
C GLY A 60 15.88 -0.89 -5.45
N GLY A 61 16.91 -0.09 -5.71
CA GLY A 61 16.80 1.11 -6.56
C GLY A 61 15.85 2.20 -6.03
N GLY A 62 15.59 2.22 -4.71
CA GLY A 62 14.61 3.14 -4.11
C GLY A 62 13.14 2.74 -4.33
N ILE A 63 12.86 1.51 -4.77
CA ILE A 63 11.51 1.01 -5.06
C ILE A 63 11.08 -0.02 -4.00
N GLY A 64 9.83 0.10 -3.55
CA GLY A 64 9.17 -0.89 -2.69
C GLY A 64 7.77 -1.22 -3.21
N ILE A 65 7.32 -2.45 -2.93
CA ILE A 65 5.98 -2.92 -3.28
C ILE A 65 5.28 -3.41 -2.01
N PRO A 66 4.84 -2.54 -1.09
CA PRO A 66 4.08 -2.99 0.07
C PRO A 66 2.76 -3.60 -0.37
N HIS A 67 2.50 -4.85 0.02
CA HIS A 67 1.31 -5.61 -0.39
C HIS A 67 0.90 -6.59 0.70
N ALA A 68 -0.35 -7.02 0.66
CA ALA A 68 -0.88 -8.10 1.48
C ALA A 68 -2.04 -8.80 0.79
N GLN A 69 -2.29 -10.06 1.17
CA GLN A 69 -3.50 -10.77 0.79
C GLN A 69 -4.58 -10.50 1.84
N THR A 70 -5.67 -9.87 1.45
CA THR A 70 -6.87 -9.70 2.28
C THR A 70 -7.88 -10.80 1.98
N LEU A 71 -8.82 -11.01 2.89
CA LEU A 71 -10.02 -11.79 2.58
C LEU A 71 -10.94 -10.86 1.77
N ALA A 72 -11.47 -11.37 0.67
CA ALA A 72 -12.47 -10.66 -0.14
C ALA A 72 -13.87 -10.91 0.42
#